data_AF-A0A969EN67-F1
#
_entry.id   AF-A0A969EN67-F1
#
_cell.length_a   1.000
_cell.length_b   1.000
_cell.length_c   1.000
_cell.angle_alpha   90.00
_cell.angle_beta   90.00
_cell.angle_gamma   90.00
#
_symmetry.space_group_name_H-M   'P 1'
#
loop_
_entity.id
_entity.type
_entity.pdbx_description
1 polymer ?
#
loop_
_entity_poly.entity_id
_entity_poly.type
_entity_poly.pdbx_seq_one_letter_code
_entity_poly.pdbx_strand_id
1 'polypeptide(L)'
;MIIATRLPQSPRNLLEEILADADLDTLGRDDFFTRSDALREEWANYGRESPLAQWLEGQLAFIKNHNYHTPAARMLRNETKKKNIALLEESIRNLP
;
A
#
# COMPACT_ATOMS: atom_id res chain seq x y z
N MET A 1 -7.13 -19.70 0.81
CA MET A 1 -7.34 -18.26 1.10
C MET A 1 -6.17 -17.54 1.76
N ILE A 2 -5.23 -18.21 2.45
CA ILE A 2 -4.05 -17.52 3.05
C ILE A 2 -2.91 -17.30 2.02
N ILE A 3 -2.86 -18.10 0.95
CA ILE A 3 -1.74 -18.06 -0.01
C ILE A 3 -1.84 -16.87 -0.98
N ALA A 4 -3.05 -16.47 -1.38
CA ALA A 4 -3.26 -15.40 -2.36
C ALA A 4 -2.91 -14.00 -1.83
N THR A 5 -2.91 -13.81 -0.51
CA THR A 5 -2.54 -12.54 0.15
C THR A 5 -1.06 -12.51 0.58
N ARG A 6 -0.30 -13.59 0.37
CA ARG A 6 1.12 -13.62 0.68
C ARG A 6 1.87 -12.75 -0.34
N LEU A 7 2.65 -11.79 0.16
CA LEU A 7 3.51 -10.95 -0.66
C LEU A 7 4.82 -11.67 -1.06
N PRO A 8 5.31 -11.51 -2.31
CA PRO A 8 4.62 -10.88 -3.44
C PRO A 8 3.43 -11.72 -3.91
N GLN A 9 2.29 -11.06 -4.19
CA GLN A 9 1.07 -11.74 -4.64
C GLN A 9 1.31 -12.33 -6.04
N SER A 10 0.81 -13.55 -6.28
CA SER A 10 0.87 -14.21 -7.60
C SER A 10 -0.46 -14.94 -7.88
N PRO A 11 -1.56 -14.17 -8.06
CA PRO A 11 -2.88 -14.75 -8.28
C PRO A 11 -2.92 -15.54 -9.60
N ARG A 12 -3.59 -16.69 -9.58
CA ARG A 12 -3.63 -17.65 -10.70
C ARG A 12 -4.97 -17.71 -11.41
N ASN A 13 -5.99 -17.05 -10.85
CA ASN A 13 -7.34 -16.99 -11.39
C ASN A 13 -8.03 -15.71 -10.93
N LEU A 14 -9.17 -15.39 -11.56
CA LEU A 14 -9.92 -14.16 -11.29
C LEU A 14 -10.32 -13.98 -9.83
N LEU A 15 -10.68 -15.05 -9.11
CA LEU A 15 -11.05 -14.93 -7.69
C LEU A 15 -9.84 -14.56 -6.83
N GLU A 16 -8.67 -15.11 -7.13
CA GLU A 16 -7.42 -14.74 -6.47
C GLU A 16 -7.00 -13.31 -6.81
N GLU A 17 -7.21 -12.85 -8.05
CA GLU A 17 -6.95 -11.46 -8.45
C GLU A 17 -7.86 -10.49 -7.68
N ILE A 18 -9.15 -10.80 -7.56
CA ILE A 18 -10.10 -9.99 -6.78
C ILE A 18 -9.69 -9.95 -5.31
N LEU A 19 -9.26 -11.08 -4.74
CA LEU A 19 -8.79 -11.14 -3.36
C LEU A 19 -7.50 -10.33 -3.15
N ALA A 20 -6.55 -10.44 -4.07
CA ALA A 20 -5.30 -9.69 -4.03
C ALA A 20 -5.56 -8.17 -4.10
N ASP A 21 -6.45 -7.74 -5.00
CA ASP A 21 -6.86 -6.33 -5.14
C ASP A 21 -7.60 -5.81 -3.90
N ALA A 22 -8.43 -6.65 -3.26
CA ALA A 22 -9.16 -6.29 -2.06
C ALA A 22 -8.25 -6.14 -0.83
N ASP A 23 -7.23 -7.00 -0.71
CA ASP A 23 -6.26 -6.97 0.39
C ASP A 23 -5.42 -5.67 0.38
N LEU A 24 -5.09 -5.17 -0.82
CA LEU A 24 -4.26 -3.97 -1.00
C LEU A 24 -5.05 -2.77 -1.51
N ASP A 25 -6.37 -2.75 -1.31
CA ASP A 25 -7.26 -1.69 -1.81
C ASP A 25 -6.91 -0.30 -1.23
N THR A 26 -6.35 -0.30 -0.02
CA THR A 26 -5.96 0.88 0.76
C THR A 26 -4.93 1.74 0.03
N LEU A 27 -4.12 1.14 -0.83
CA LEU A 27 -3.08 1.86 -1.60
C LEU A 27 -3.66 2.91 -2.55
N GLY A 28 -4.88 2.71 -3.03
CA GLY A 28 -5.58 3.64 -3.92
C GLY A 28 -6.81 4.28 -3.30
N ARG A 29 -6.85 4.39 -1.97
CA ARG A 29 -7.90 5.11 -1.23
C ARG A 29 -7.38 6.44 -0.70
N ASP A 30 -8.30 7.35 -0.41
CA ASP A 30 -7.98 8.68 0.13
C ASP A 30 -7.53 8.61 1.60
N ASP A 31 -7.93 7.56 2.33
CA ASP A 31 -7.52 7.30 3.73
C ASP A 31 -6.19 6.53 3.86
N PHE A 32 -5.40 6.46 2.78
CA PHE A 32 -4.11 5.75 2.74
C PHE A 32 -3.16 6.18 3.87
N PHE A 33 -2.97 7.48 4.07
CA PHE A 33 -2.04 8.00 5.08
C PHE A 33 -2.49 7.70 6.50
N THR A 34 -3.78 7.85 6.79
CA THR A 34 -4.36 7.51 8.10
C THR A 34 -4.16 6.02 8.42
N ARG A 35 -4.37 5.14 7.43
CA ARG A 35 -4.15 3.69 7.61
C ARG A 35 -2.67 3.33 7.74
N SER A 36 -1.81 4.00 6.98
CA SER A 36 -0.36 3.81 7.05
C SER A 36 0.17 4.19 8.44
N ASP A 37 -0.30 5.30 9.01
CA ASP A 37 0.11 5.71 10.35
C ASP A 37 -0.41 4.77 11.44
N ALA A 38 -1.68 4.34 11.36
CA ALA A 38 -2.21 3.34 12.28
C ALA A 38 -1.43 2.02 12.23
N LEU A 39 -1.01 1.57 11.03
CA LEU A 39 -0.18 0.38 10.88
C LEU A 39 1.23 0.58 11.48
N ARG A 40 1.80 1.77 11.35
CA ARG A 40 3.10 2.12 11.95
C ARG A 40 3.03 2.08 13.48
N GLU A 41 1.96 2.61 14.05
CA GLU A 41 1.70 2.56 15.50
C GLU A 41 1.51 1.12 15.98
N GLU A 42 0.75 0.30 15.24
CA GLU A 42 0.61 -1.12 15.53
C GLU A 42 1.98 -1.82 15.55
N TRP A 43 2.83 -1.58 14.55
CA TRP A 43 4.17 -2.16 14.49
C TRP A 43 5.07 -1.71 15.64
N ALA A 44 4.99 -0.43 16.03
CA ALA A 44 5.69 0.09 17.21
C ALA A 44 5.27 -0.66 18.47
N ASN A 45 3.96 -0.91 18.66
CA ASN A 45 3.45 -1.69 19.79
C ASN A 45 3.96 -3.15 19.81
N TYR A 46 4.37 -3.69 18.66
CA TYR A 46 5.02 -5.00 18.53
C TYR A 46 6.56 -4.94 18.57
N GLY A 47 7.15 -3.80 18.96
CA GLY A 47 8.60 -3.62 19.07
C GLY A 47 9.31 -3.45 17.74
N ARG A 48 8.59 -3.11 16.66
CA ARG A 48 9.12 -2.83 15.32
C ARG A 48 9.06 -1.35 15.00
N GLU A 49 9.56 -0.54 15.92
CA GLU A 49 9.65 0.90 15.72
C GLU A 49 10.56 1.20 14.52
N SER A 50 10.13 2.13 13.68
CA SER A 50 10.89 2.61 12.52
C SER A 50 10.85 4.13 12.50
N PRO A 51 12.00 4.80 12.23
CA PRO A 51 12.02 6.23 11.98
C PRO A 51 11.04 6.60 10.86
N LEU A 52 10.39 7.76 10.97
CA LEU A 52 9.40 8.20 9.99
C LEU A 52 9.95 8.18 8.56
N ALA A 53 11.19 8.62 8.36
CA ALA A 53 11.87 8.58 7.06
C ALA A 53 11.87 7.17 6.44
N GLN A 54 12.35 6.18 7.21
CA GLN A 54 12.42 4.80 6.79
C GLN A 54 11.03 4.20 6.54
N TRP A 55 10.05 4.54 7.38
CA TRP A 55 8.66 4.12 7.16
C TRP A 55 8.12 4.64 5.83
N LEU A 56 8.25 5.94 5.57
CA LEU A 56 7.75 6.57 4.34
C LEU A 56 8.45 6.03 3.10
N GLU A 57 9.77 5.81 3.15
CA GLU A 57 10.52 5.16 2.06
C GLU A 57 10.02 3.74 1.78
N GLY A 58 9.76 2.96 2.84
CA GLY A 58 9.17 1.63 2.74
C GLY A 58 7.77 1.64 2.10
N GLN A 59 6.92 2.58 2.53
CA GLN A 59 5.59 2.77 1.95
C GLN A 59 5.66 3.18 0.47
N LEU A 60 6.58 4.09 0.12
CA LEU A 60 6.80 4.53 -1.26
C LEU A 60 7.28 3.37 -2.16
N ALA A 61 8.22 2.56 -1.67
CA ALA A 61 8.68 1.38 -2.41
C ALA A 61 7.55 0.36 -2.58
N PHE A 62 6.77 0.11 -1.52
CA PHE A 62 5.65 -0.84 -1.53
C PHE A 62 4.57 -0.44 -2.54
N ILE A 63 4.08 0.81 -2.46
CA ILE A 63 3.01 1.29 -3.35
C ILE A 63 3.47 1.34 -4.81
N LYS A 64 4.74 1.69 -5.09
CA LYS A 64 5.29 1.72 -6.46
C LYS A 64 5.41 0.34 -7.09
N ASN A 65 5.78 -0.67 -6.29
CA ASN A 65 5.95 -2.05 -6.77
C ASN A 65 4.63 -2.81 -6.94
N HIS A 66 3.55 -2.35 -6.29
CA HIS A 66 2.23 -2.97 -6.43
C HIS A 66 1.58 -2.67 -7.79
N ASN A 67 0.76 -3.58 -8.31
CA ASN A 67 -0.13 -3.32 -9.46
C ASN A 67 -1.47 -4.03 -9.23
N TYR A 68 -2.58 -3.31 -9.42
CA TYR A 68 -3.90 -3.93 -9.35
C TYR A 68 -4.11 -4.90 -10.53
N HIS A 69 -4.66 -6.08 -10.23
CA HIS A 69 -4.80 -7.21 -11.14
C HIS A 69 -6.05 -7.11 -12.02
N THR A 70 -7.18 -6.68 -11.44
CA THR A 70 -8.45 -6.59 -12.17
C THR A 70 -8.61 -5.25 -12.88
N PRO A 71 -9.33 -5.21 -14.03
CA PRO A 71 -9.65 -3.94 -14.71
C PRO A 71 -10.44 -2.97 -13.81
N ALA A 72 -11.37 -3.50 -12.99
CA ALA A 72 -12.19 -2.70 -12.10
C ALA A 72 -11.35 -2.00 -11.03
N ALA A 73 -10.45 -2.73 -10.35
CA ALA A 73 -9.57 -2.14 -9.34
C ALA A 73 -8.64 -1.10 -9.96
N ARG A 74 -8.06 -1.37 -11.14
CA ARG A 74 -7.24 -0.37 -11.87
C ARG A 74 -8.02 0.92 -12.13
N MET A 75 -9.25 0.82 -12.63
CA MET A 75 -10.08 1.99 -12.93
C MET A 75 -10.44 2.79 -11.67
N LEU A 76 -10.75 2.11 -10.57
CA LEU A 76 -11.17 2.75 -9.32
C LEU A 76 -10.02 3.33 -8.51
N ARG A 77 -8.82 2.73 -8.60
CA ARG A 77 -7.75 2.96 -7.61
C ARG A 77 -6.49 3.60 -8.18
N ASN A 78 -6.20 3.48 -9.48
CA ASN A 78 -4.92 3.95 -10.03
C ASN A 78 -4.73 5.46 -9.91
N GLU A 79 -5.78 6.26 -10.11
CA GLU A 79 -5.66 7.72 -10.05
C GLU A 79 -5.36 8.21 -8.63
N THR A 80 -6.08 7.71 -7.62
CA THR A 80 -5.78 8.03 -6.22
C THR A 80 -4.43 7.45 -5.78
N LYS A 81 -4.07 6.25 -6.24
CA LYS A 81 -2.74 5.67 -5.98
C LYS A 81 -1.61 6.58 -6.48
N LYS A 82 -1.73 7.16 -7.68
CA LYS A 82 -0.75 8.13 -8.20
C LYS A 82 -0.65 9.38 -7.33
N LYS A 83 -1.78 9.89 -6.84
CA LYS A 83 -1.80 11.03 -5.90
C LYS A 83 -1.09 10.68 -4.59
N ASN A 84 -1.37 9.51 -4.03
CA ASN A 84 -0.72 9.02 -2.81
C ASN A 84 0.80 8.88 -3.00
N ILE A 85 1.27 8.39 -4.16
CA ILE A 85 2.70 8.34 -4.50
C ILE A 85 3.31 9.74 -4.50
N ALA A 86 2.68 10.71 -5.17
CA ALA A 86 3.19 12.07 -5.23
C ALA A 86 3.28 12.72 -3.83
N LEU A 87 2.26 12.51 -2.99
CA LEU A 87 2.24 12.98 -1.60
C LEU A 87 3.31 12.32 -0.73
N LEU A 88 3.58 11.02 -0.93
CA LEU A 88 4.68 10.33 -0.25
C LEU A 88 6.04 10.92 -0.65
N GLU A 89 6.26 11.13 -1.94
CA GLU A 89 7.50 11.74 -2.43
C GLU A 89 7.70 13.17 -1.89
N GLU A 90 6.63 13.95 -1.82
CA GLU A 90 6.66 15.29 -1.21
C GLU A 90 6.95 15.22 0.29
N SER A 91 6.29 14.31 1.00
CA SER A 91 6.49 14.12 2.44
C SER A 91 7.94 13.77 2.75
N ILE A 92 8.56 12.88 1.97
CA ILE A 92 9.96 12.49 2.12
C ILE A 92 10.90 13.66 1.83
N ARG A 93 10.65 14.46 0.78
CA ARG A 93 11.47 15.64 0.46
C ARG A 93 11.44 16.72 1.54
N ASN A 94 10.32 16.83 2.25
CA ASN A 94 10.10 17.83 3.29
C ASN A 94 10.49 17.34 4.70
N LEU A 95 11.08 16.14 4.82
CA LEU A 95 11.61 15.69 6.10
C LEU A 95 12.80 16.57 6.53
N PRO A 96 12.87 16.94 7.82
CA PRO A 96 13.93 17.77 8.37
C PRO A 96 15.29 17.05 8.43
#